data_AF-A0A1X1J515-F1
#
_entry.id   AF-A0A1X1J515-F1
#
_cell.length_a   1.000
_cell.length_b   1.000
_cell.length_c   1.000
_cell.angle_alpha   90.00
_cell.angle_beta   90.00
_cell.angle_gamma   90.00
#
_symmetry.space_group_name_H-M   'P 1'
#
loop_
_entity.id
_entity.type
_entity.pdbx_description
1 polymer ?
#
loop_
_entity_poly.entity_id
_entity_poly.type
_entity_poly.pdbx_seq_one_letter_code
_entity_poly.pdbx_strand_id
1 'polypeptide(L)' 'MTGVRQGDGSLIQYEYDVYGNISKMIYPDGSTVSYTYDKLDRLTSVTDVKGQKTIYSYNQAGDLTEVIRGNLTSAN' A
#
# COMPACT_ATOMS: atom_id res chain seq x y z
N MET A 1 -1.50 15.30 -3.22
CA MET A 1 -0.36 14.85 -2.40
C MET A 1 -0.36 15.65 -1.11
N THR A 2 -0.19 15.00 0.04
CA THR A 2 0.04 15.64 1.34
C THR A 2 1.39 15.20 1.89
N GLY A 3 1.98 15.99 2.79
CA GLY A 3 3.24 15.64 3.46
C GLY A 3 3.08 15.73 4.97
N VAL A 4 3.54 14.70 5.70
CA VAL A 4 3.55 14.66 7.16
C VAL A 4 5.00 14.68 7.62
N ARG A 5 5.33 15.64 8.48
CA ARG A 5 6.65 15.74 9.08
C ARG A 5 6.68 14.96 10.39
N GLN A 6 7.57 13.98 10.48
CA GLN A 6 7.74 13.16 11.66
C GLN A 6 8.53 13.92 12.74
N GLY A 7 8.53 13.39 13.97
CA GLY A 7 9.21 14.02 15.10
C GLY A 7 10.73 14.16 14.93
N ASP A 8 11.34 13.33 14.09
CA ASP A 8 12.76 13.40 13.71
C ASP A 8 13.03 14.38 12.55
N GLY A 9 12.00 15.08 12.06
CA GLY A 9 12.09 16.03 10.96
C GLY A 9 12.02 15.42 9.56
N SER A 10 11.93 14.08 9.47
CA SER A 10 11.73 13.38 8.20
C SER A 10 10.35 13.68 7.60
N LEU A 11 10.26 13.71 6.27
CA LEU A 11 9.02 14.01 5.55
C LEU A 11 8.52 12.76 4.83
N ILE A 12 7.34 12.29 5.20
CA ILE A 12 6.63 11.24 4.47
C ILE A 12 5.55 11.90 3.63
N GLN A 13 5.45 11.53 2.36
CA GLN A 13 4.43 12.05 1.44
C GLN A 13 3.40 10.97 1.12
N TYR A 14 2.16 11.41 0.93
CA TYR A 14 1.04 10.55 0.57
C TYR A 14 0.37 11.07 -0.70
N GLU A 15 0.13 10.18 -1.64
CA GLU A 15 -0.77 10.39 -2.77
C GLU A 15 -2.08 9.67 -2.51
N TYR A 16 -3.15 10.21 -3.07
CA TYR A 16 -4.50 9.68 -2.89
C TYR A 16 -5.12 9.40 -4.25
N ASP A 17 -5.96 8.37 -4.32
CA ASP A 17 -6.82 8.15 -5.47
C ASP A 17 -8.00 9.16 -5.50
N VAL A 18 -8.87 9.02 -6.50
CA VAL A 18 -10.03 9.90 -6.67
C VAL A 18 -11.09 9.76 -5.58
N TYR A 19 -11.05 8.67 -4.80
CA TYR A 19 -11.96 8.40 -3.69
C TYR A 19 -11.37 8.83 -2.34
N GLY A 20 -10.13 9.30 -2.33
CA GLY A 20 -9.43 9.76 -1.13
C GLY A 20 -8.71 8.63 -0.37
N ASN A 21 -8.58 7.44 -0.95
CA ASN A 21 -7.75 6.38 -0.37
C ASN A 21 -6.27 6.66 -0.67
N ILE A 22 -5.37 6.30 0.24
CA ILE A 22 -3.92 6.44 0.01
C ILE A 22 -3.50 5.49 -1.10
N SER A 23 -3.14 6.00 -2.27
CA SER A 23 -2.65 5.20 -3.40
C SER A 23 -1.15 4.96 -3.34
N LYS A 24 -0.40 5.87 -2.72
CA LYS A 24 1.06 5.80 -2.62
C LYS A 24 1.58 6.50 -1.38
N MET A 25 2.56 5.89 -0.73
CA MET A 25 3.37 6.48 0.33
C MET A 25 4.81 6.60 -0.16
N ILE A 26 5.44 7.75 0.08
CA ILE A 26 6.81 8.06 -0.34
C ILE A 26 7.61 8.43 0.90
N TYR A 27 8.68 7.68 1.15
CA TYR A 27 9.61 7.90 2.25
C TYR A 27 10.65 8.98 1.92
N PRO A 28 11.35 9.53 2.93
CA PRO A 28 12.36 10.57 2.72
C PRO A 28 13.51 10.16 1.80
N ASP A 29 13.83 8.86 1.76
CA ASP A 29 14.86 8.29 0.88
C ASP A 29 14.37 8.06 -0.56
N GLY A 30 13.12 8.41 -0.85
CA GLY A 30 12.46 8.21 -2.14
C GLY A 30 11.89 6.81 -2.36
N SER A 31 12.06 5.89 -1.41
CA SER A 31 11.41 4.58 -1.48
C SER A 31 9.90 4.73 -1.34
N THR A 32 9.14 3.79 -1.92
CA THR A 32 7.68 3.94 -2.01
C THR A 32 6.94 2.65 -1.72
N VAL A 33 5.75 2.78 -1.13
CA VAL A 33 4.77 1.71 -1.01
C VAL A 33 3.52 2.13 -1.80
N SER A 34 2.98 1.24 -2.61
CA SER A 34 1.78 1.52 -3.43
C SER A 34 0.62 0.63 -3.00
N TYR A 35 -0.59 1.18 -3.10
CA TYR A 35 -1.82 0.54 -2.66
C TYR A 35 -2.86 0.62 -3.78
N THR A 36 -3.62 -0.46 -3.97
CA THR A 36 -4.75 -0.47 -4.90
C THR A 36 -6.02 -0.89 -4.19
N TYR A 37 -7.14 -0.32 -4.61
CA TYR A 37 -8.45 -0.56 -4.01
C TYR A 37 -9.43 -1.02 -5.08
N ASP A 38 -10.45 -1.80 -4.68
CA ASP A 38 -11.59 -2.06 -5.52
C ASP A 38 -12.63 -0.93 -5.44
N LYS A 39 -13.74 -1.08 -6.17
CA LYS A 39 -14.83 -0.08 -6.21
C LYS A 39 -15.60 0.08 -4.89
N LEU A 40 -15.34 -0.79 -3.91
CA LEU A 40 -15.94 -0.74 -2.58
C LEU A 40 -14.93 -0.22 -1.54
N ASP A 41 -13.86 0.45 -2.00
CA ASP A 41 -12.77 1.00 -1.18
C ASP A 41 -12.02 -0.07 -0.35
N ARG A 42 -12.04 -1.32 -0.80
CA ARG A 42 -11.31 -2.42 -0.13
C ARG A 42 -9.93 -2.58 -0.75
N LEU A 43 -8.91 -2.70 0.09
CA LEU A 43 -7.51 -2.87 -0.32
C LEU A 43 -7.34 -4.19 -1.09
N THR A 44 -6.99 -4.14 -2.37
CA THR A 44 -6.76 -5.32 -3.22
C THR A 44 -5.29 -5.65 -3.40
N SER A 45 -4.39 -4.68 -3.23
CA SER A 45 -2.96 -4.94 -3.31
C SER A 45 -2.11 -3.93 -2.55
N VAL A 46 -0.99 -4.43 -2.03
CA VAL A 46 0.13 -3.63 -1.52
C VAL A 46 1.39 -4.06 -2.26
N THR A 47 2.13 -3.09 -2.81
CA THR A 47 3.50 -3.30 -3.29
C THR A 47 4.45 -2.59 -2.36
N ASP A 48 5.33 -3.35 -1.70
CA ASP A 48 6.29 -2.81 -0.74
C ASP A 48 7.49 -2.11 -1.43
N VAL A 49 8.38 -1.54 -0.61
CA VAL A 49 9.59 -0.85 -1.08
C VAL A 49 10.57 -1.75 -1.84
N LYS A 50 10.46 -3.07 -1.69
CA LYS A 50 11.27 -4.08 -2.41
C LYS A 50 10.57 -4.55 -3.69
N GLY A 51 9.40 -4.01 -4.02
CA GLY A 51 8.59 -4.43 -5.15
C GLY A 51 7.81 -5.74 -4.92
N GLN A 52 7.79 -6.26 -3.69
CA GLN A 52 7.02 -7.46 -3.36
C GLN A 52 5.54 -7.09 -3.28
N LYS A 53 4.72 -7.82 -4.02
CA LYS A 53 3.29 -7.56 -4.14
C LYS A 53 2.48 -8.54 -3.30
N THR A 54 1.71 -8.03 -2.36
CA THR A 54 0.65 -8.80 -1.69
C THR A 54 -0.69 -8.48 -2.33
N ILE A 55 -1.51 -9.50 -2.57
CA ILE A 55 -2.84 -9.40 -3.18
C ILE A 55 -3.88 -9.92 -2.17
N TYR A 56 -5.00 -9.22 -2.09
CA TYR A 56 -6.12 -9.55 -1.22
C TYR A 56 -7.38 -9.75 -2.08
N SER A 57 -8.05 -10.90 -1.89
CA SER A 57 -9.29 -11.23 -2.59
C SER A 57 -10.44 -11.28 -1.59
N TYR A 58 -11.61 -10.79 -2.00
CA TYR A 58 -12.81 -10.75 -1.16
C TYR A 58 -14.00 -11.40 -1.86
N ASN A 59 -14.89 -12.02 -1.08
CA ASN A 59 -16.18 -12.46 -1.58
C ASN A 59 -17.17 -11.29 -1.73
N GLN A 60 -18.38 -11.61 -2.18
CA GLN A 60 -19.48 -10.65 -2.34
C GLN A 60 -20.00 -10.09 -1.00
N ALA A 61 -19.89 -10.85 0.09
CA ALA A 61 -20.32 -10.42 1.42
C ALA A 61 -19.35 -9.42 2.07
N GLY A 62 -18.13 -9.28 1.53
CA GLY A 62 -17.10 -8.41 2.10
C GLY A 62 -15.95 -9.15 2.76
N ASP A 63 -16.06 -10.46 2.92
CA ASP A 63 -15.06 -11.24 3.66
C ASP A 63 -13.81 -11.47 2.83
N LEU A 64 -12.66 -11.36 3.48
CA LEU A 64 -11.37 -11.72 2.90
C LEU A 64 -11.30 -13.23 2.69
N THR A 65 -11.12 -13.66 1.45
CA THR A 65 -11.06 -15.08 1.07
C THR A 65 -9.65 -15.55 0.76
N GLU A 66 -8.75 -14.65 0.37
CA GLU A 66 -7.40 -15.03 -0.05
C GLU A 66 -6.39 -13.93 0.23
N VAL A 67 -5.17 -14.33 0.59
CA VAL A 67 -4.00 -13.47 0.66
C VAL A 67 -2.86 -14.14 -0.08
N ILE A 68 -2.46 -13.58 -1.21
CA ILE A 68 -1.30 -14.03 -1.98
C ILE A 68 -0.14 -13.09 -1.69
N ARG A 69 0.92 -13.59 -1.04
CA ARG A 69 2.14 -12.83 -0.81
C ARG A 69 3.16 -13.18 -1.89
N GLY A 70 3.46 -12.23 -2.77
CA GLY A 70 4.48 -12.37 -3.80
C GLY A 70 5.84 -12.65 -3.18
N ASN A 71 6.23 -13.92 -3.23
CA ASN A 71 7.48 -14.51 -2.77
C ASN A 71 8.14 -13.84 -1.55
N LEU A 72 7.84 -14.41 -0.37
CA LEU A 72 8.72 -14.34 0.81
C LEU A 72 10.01 -15.13 0.53
N THR A 73 10.82 -14.72 -0.43
CA THR A 73 12.12 -15.36 -0.67
C THR A 73 13.26 -14.35 -0.59
N SER A 74 14.17 -14.66 0.34
CA SER A 74 15.47 -14.07 0.64
C SER A 74 15.42 -12.80 1.49
N ALA A 75 16.13 -12.70 2.61
CA ALA A 75 17.17 -13.50 3.28
C ALA A 75 17.34 -12.88 4.69
N ASN A 76 18.02 -13.39 5.71
CA ASN A 76 19.02 -14.43 5.96
C ASN A 76 18.85 -14.83 7.43
#